data_AF-A0A1E3QH63-F1
#
_entry.id   AF-A0A1E3QH63-F1
#
_cell.length_a   1.000
_cell.length_b   1.000
_cell.length_c   1.000
_cell.angle_alpha   90.00
_cell.angle_beta   90.00
_cell.angle_gamma   90.00
#
_symmetry.space_group_name_H-M   'P 1'
#
loop_
_entity.id
_entity.type
_entity.pdbx_description
1 polymer ?
#
loop_
_entity_poly.entity_id
_entity_poly.type
_entity_poly.pdbx_seq_one_letter_code
_entity_poly.pdbx_strand_id
1 'polypeptide(L)'
;MAGPTVSAGSASRGDYDTLIDVDAEGVDLGETDLEFHDFHTGDNVQGKIPAGGQSRLYEPPLSLENDPNRPLSIWTIHFYAQFFNVETSDVMQRCIYALYPRVSFVDTVGDNPDLYGPFWIASTVILVLFFSSTLAGAIASHVAGVRYEYNFGLLSAAAALMYGYTFIVPILLWGSLKWYRSEHARLLECVTLYGYANTIWVPVALVSISPIEIFNFQTIANVVRWASAAVGFAISTTFLVRNLYPVLNSTEAKTSRILLIVVVLGHMALAFVVKLVFFAYSIDDNSN
;
A
#
# COMPACT_ATOMS: atom_id res chain seq x y z
N MET A 1 74.32 -4.34 -8.63
CA MET A 1 73.99 -3.48 -9.80
C MET A 1 73.12 -2.32 -9.33
N ALA A 2 73.11 -1.20 -10.06
CA ALA A 2 72.41 0.02 -9.68
C ALA A 2 71.06 0.20 -10.41
N GLY A 3 70.26 1.17 -9.96
CA GLY A 3 69.25 1.88 -10.77
C GLY A 3 69.52 3.40 -10.67
N PRO A 4 68.53 4.31 -10.79
CA PRO A 4 67.13 4.16 -11.28
C PRO A 4 66.67 5.30 -12.25
N THR A 5 65.36 5.37 -12.56
CA THR A 5 64.61 6.44 -13.33
C THR A 5 65.10 6.72 -14.79
N VAL A 6 64.55 7.57 -15.68
CA VAL A 6 63.52 8.67 -15.79
C VAL A 6 62.89 8.60 -17.23
N SER A 7 61.76 9.21 -17.64
CA SER A 7 60.36 9.33 -17.15
C SER A 7 59.48 10.15 -18.15
N ALA A 8 58.19 9.79 -18.31
CA ALA A 8 57.04 10.57 -18.88
C ALA A 8 57.04 11.13 -20.34
N GLY A 9 55.83 11.18 -20.98
CA GLY A 9 55.53 12.27 -21.94
C GLY A 9 54.46 12.09 -23.06
N SER A 10 53.28 12.72 -22.88
CA SER A 10 52.33 13.18 -23.93
C SER A 10 51.39 12.18 -24.63
N ALA A 11 50.37 12.71 -25.33
CA ALA A 11 49.19 12.01 -25.85
C ALA A 11 48.58 12.73 -27.08
N SER A 12 47.69 12.06 -27.82
CA SER A 12 46.72 12.72 -28.69
C SER A 12 45.40 11.94 -28.75
N ARG A 13 44.30 12.65 -29.02
CA ARG A 13 43.06 12.06 -29.55
C ARG A 13 43.29 11.59 -30.98
N GLY A 14 42.52 10.60 -31.43
CA GLY A 14 42.24 10.36 -32.84
C GLY A 14 40.77 10.63 -33.10
N ASP A 15 40.47 11.44 -34.11
CA ASP A 15 39.10 11.63 -34.59
C ASP A 15 38.63 10.40 -35.38
N TYR A 16 37.34 10.09 -35.29
CA TYR A 16 36.67 9.18 -36.20
C TYR A 16 35.97 10.02 -37.27
N ASP A 17 36.70 10.28 -38.35
CA ASP A 17 36.20 10.99 -39.53
C ASP A 17 35.15 10.13 -40.26
N THR A 18 33.87 10.46 -40.09
CA THR A 18 32.76 9.77 -40.77
C THR A 18 32.53 10.43 -42.12
N LEU A 19 33.30 10.01 -43.13
CA LEU A 19 33.07 10.36 -44.52
C LEU A 19 31.64 9.95 -44.92
N ILE A 20 30.81 10.95 -45.24
CA ILE A 20 29.52 10.76 -45.91
C ILE A 20 29.80 11.01 -47.38
N ASP A 21 29.88 9.92 -48.16
CA ASP A 21 29.95 10.01 -49.62
C ASP A 21 28.60 10.56 -50.13
N VAL A 22 28.61 11.82 -50.56
CA VAL A 22 27.45 12.48 -51.17
C VAL A 22 27.45 12.16 -52.66
N ASP A 23 26.76 11.09 -53.04
CA ASP A 23 26.47 10.79 -54.44
C ASP A 23 25.69 11.95 -55.07
N ALA A 24 26.35 12.65 -56.00
CA ALA A 24 25.93 13.96 -56.48
C ALA A 24 24.91 13.89 -57.64
N GLU A 25 23.71 13.40 -57.35
CA GLU A 25 22.53 13.63 -58.22
C GLU A 25 21.64 14.75 -57.66
N GLY A 26 20.95 15.46 -58.55
CA GLY A 26 20.48 16.83 -58.32
C GLY A 26 19.38 16.98 -57.26
N VAL A 27 19.70 17.70 -56.18
CA VAL A 27 18.70 18.19 -55.21
C VAL A 27 17.96 19.39 -55.80
N ASP A 28 16.75 19.15 -56.32
CA ASP A 28 15.81 20.22 -56.64
C ASP A 28 15.19 20.77 -55.34
N LEU A 29 15.35 22.06 -55.09
CA LEU A 29 14.94 22.72 -53.84
C LEU A 29 13.49 23.19 -53.92
N GLY A 30 12.57 22.24 -54.10
CA GLY A 30 11.14 22.46 -53.91
C GLY A 30 10.83 22.81 -52.44
N GLU A 31 9.89 23.75 -52.24
CA GLU A 31 9.52 24.26 -50.92
C GLU A 31 9.13 23.12 -49.95
N THR A 32 9.86 22.99 -48.84
CA THR A 32 9.44 22.17 -47.71
C THR A 32 8.33 22.91 -46.95
N ASP A 33 7.10 22.85 -47.47
CA ASP A 33 5.94 23.40 -46.77
C ASP A 33 5.72 22.58 -45.48
N LEU A 34 5.77 23.26 -44.34
CA LEU A 34 5.74 22.63 -43.02
C LEU A 34 4.31 22.57 -42.51
N GLU A 35 3.54 21.61 -43.01
CA GLU A 35 2.17 21.34 -42.54
C GLU A 35 2.16 20.96 -41.05
N PHE A 36 1.87 21.92 -40.18
CA PHE A 36 1.61 21.68 -38.76
C PHE A 36 0.23 21.04 -38.60
N HIS A 37 0.20 19.74 -38.29
CA HIS A 37 -1.03 19.03 -37.91
C HIS A 37 -1.63 19.63 -36.64
N ASP A 38 -2.76 20.32 -36.76
CA ASP A 38 -3.52 20.83 -35.61
C ASP A 38 -4.47 19.74 -35.07
N PHE A 39 -4.17 19.25 -33.86
CA PHE A 39 -4.89 18.13 -33.24
C PHE A 39 -6.15 18.56 -32.45
N HIS A 40 -6.55 19.83 -32.52
CA HIS A 40 -7.65 20.37 -31.70
C HIS A 40 -9.01 20.58 -32.40
N THR A 41 -9.26 19.94 -33.56
CA THR A 41 -10.63 19.77 -34.07
C THR A 41 -10.89 18.33 -34.52
N GLY A 42 -11.88 17.67 -33.90
CA GLY A 42 -12.30 16.33 -34.31
C GLY A 42 -13.47 16.37 -35.28
N ASP A 43 -13.23 16.06 -36.56
CA ASP A 43 -14.28 15.66 -37.50
C ASP A 43 -13.76 14.71 -38.60
N ASN A 44 -14.66 14.02 -39.29
CA ASN A 44 -14.31 12.96 -40.25
C ASN A 44 -13.85 13.50 -41.62
N VAL A 45 -12.68 13.06 -42.10
CA VAL A 45 -12.25 13.26 -43.50
C VAL A 45 -11.79 11.94 -44.14
N GLN A 46 -12.45 11.59 -45.26
CA GLN A 46 -12.22 10.36 -46.03
C GLN A 46 -10.95 10.45 -46.91
N GLY A 47 -9.78 10.11 -46.35
CA GLY A 47 -8.51 10.02 -47.09
C GLY A 47 -8.27 8.64 -47.73
N LYS A 48 -7.70 8.60 -48.94
CA LYS A 48 -7.45 7.36 -49.71
C LYS A 48 -5.95 7.02 -49.77
N ILE A 49 -5.49 6.17 -48.85
CA ILE A 49 -4.05 5.84 -48.69
C ILE A 49 -3.57 4.84 -49.78
N PRO A 50 -2.47 5.12 -50.49
CA PRO A 50 -1.76 4.14 -51.33
C PRO A 50 -0.84 3.25 -50.49
N ALA A 51 -0.69 1.97 -50.86
CA ALA A 51 0.06 0.99 -50.06
C ALA A 51 1.57 0.97 -50.39
N GLY A 52 2.43 1.18 -49.39
CA GLY A 52 3.87 0.93 -49.46
C GLY A 52 4.65 1.46 -48.25
N GLY A 53 5.62 0.68 -47.74
CA GLY A 53 6.59 1.12 -46.73
C GLY A 53 6.22 0.83 -45.26
N GLN A 54 6.60 -0.34 -44.73
CA GLN A 54 6.59 -0.58 -43.29
C GLN A 54 7.91 -0.12 -42.64
N SER A 55 7.94 1.08 -42.08
CA SER A 55 8.99 1.54 -41.17
C SER A 55 8.61 1.24 -39.72
N ARG A 56 9.00 0.05 -39.21
CA ARG A 56 8.83 -0.32 -37.80
C ARG A 56 9.79 0.47 -36.90
N LEU A 57 9.45 1.72 -36.62
CA LEU A 57 9.89 2.39 -35.40
C LEU A 57 9.24 1.72 -34.19
N TYR A 58 9.87 1.87 -33.02
CA TYR A 58 9.49 1.15 -31.80
C TYR A 58 8.19 1.72 -31.19
N GLU A 59 7.05 1.17 -31.60
CA GLU A 59 5.80 1.34 -30.85
C GLU A 59 5.91 0.60 -29.49
N PRO A 60 5.66 1.27 -28.35
CA PRO A 60 5.27 0.55 -27.15
C PRO A 60 3.93 -0.18 -27.43
N PRO A 61 3.69 -1.38 -26.89
CA PRO A 61 2.49 -2.18 -27.20
C PRO A 61 1.21 -1.63 -26.53
N LEU A 62 0.81 -0.40 -26.86
CA LEU A 62 -0.43 0.27 -26.46
C LEU A 62 -1.64 -0.27 -27.26
N SER A 63 -1.71 -1.58 -27.42
CA SER A 63 -2.75 -2.28 -28.20
C SER A 63 -2.97 -3.74 -27.74
N LEU A 64 -2.60 -4.07 -26.50
CA LEU A 64 -3.03 -5.31 -25.82
C LEU A 64 -4.24 -5.11 -24.89
N GLU A 65 -4.67 -3.86 -24.68
CA GLU A 65 -5.58 -3.47 -23.60
C GLU A 65 -7.00 -3.15 -24.11
N ASN A 66 -7.70 -4.15 -24.68
CA ASN A 66 -9.19 -4.20 -24.75
C ASN A 66 -9.76 -5.51 -25.33
N ASP A 67 -9.16 -6.68 -25.00
CA ASP A 67 -9.91 -7.95 -25.08
C ASP A 67 -10.38 -8.34 -23.67
N PRO A 68 -11.64 -8.03 -23.29
CA PRO A 68 -12.16 -8.32 -21.96
C PRO A 68 -12.31 -9.82 -21.67
N ASN A 69 -12.11 -10.70 -22.65
CA ASN A 69 -12.16 -12.16 -22.48
C ASN A 69 -10.77 -12.80 -22.37
N ARG A 70 -9.68 -12.05 -22.56
CA ARG A 70 -8.33 -12.60 -22.49
C ARG A 70 -7.87 -12.68 -21.03
N PRO A 71 -7.58 -13.88 -20.48
CA PRO A 71 -7.13 -13.99 -19.10
C PRO A 71 -5.77 -13.32 -18.92
N LEU A 72 -5.75 -12.20 -18.21
CA LEU A 72 -4.54 -11.46 -17.87
C LEU A 72 -3.61 -12.34 -17.03
N SER A 73 -2.35 -12.44 -17.45
CA SER A 73 -1.32 -13.20 -16.73
C SER A 73 -0.99 -12.51 -15.40
N ILE A 74 -0.92 -13.29 -14.31
CA ILE A 74 -0.58 -12.80 -12.96
C ILE A 74 0.77 -12.10 -12.84
N TRP A 75 1.59 -12.12 -13.91
CA TRP A 75 2.90 -11.49 -13.99
C TRP A 75 2.89 -10.13 -14.72
N THR A 76 1.74 -9.65 -15.23
CA THR A 76 1.65 -8.33 -15.87
C THR A 76 1.16 -7.25 -14.89
N ILE A 77 1.64 -6.01 -15.08
CA ILE A 77 1.17 -4.87 -14.29
C ILE A 77 -0.34 -4.62 -14.49
N HIS A 78 -0.86 -4.87 -15.69
CA HIS A 78 -2.29 -4.74 -16.02
C HIS A 78 -3.18 -5.69 -15.20
N PHE A 79 -2.73 -6.91 -14.90
CA PHE A 79 -3.45 -7.80 -13.97
C PHE A 79 -3.64 -7.18 -12.58
N TYR A 80 -2.69 -6.34 -12.12
CA TYR A 80 -2.80 -5.68 -10.82
C TYR A 80 -3.50 -4.31 -10.89
N ALA A 81 -3.36 -3.58 -12.00
CA ALA A 81 -3.89 -2.22 -12.17
C ALA A 81 -5.40 -2.12 -11.90
N GLN A 82 -6.18 -3.12 -12.32
CA GLN A 82 -7.62 -3.21 -12.03
C GLN A 82 -7.96 -3.09 -10.54
N PHE A 83 -7.13 -3.63 -9.63
CA PHE A 83 -7.36 -3.60 -8.18
C PHE A 83 -6.91 -2.28 -7.51
N PHE A 84 -6.39 -1.34 -8.29
CA PHE A 84 -6.11 0.04 -7.91
C PHE A 84 -7.02 1.06 -8.60
N ASN A 85 -7.84 0.64 -9.57
CA ASN A 85 -8.83 1.48 -10.24
C ASN A 85 -10.11 1.58 -9.40
N VAL A 86 -10.09 2.42 -8.37
CA VAL A 86 -11.16 2.56 -7.36
C VAL A 86 -11.39 4.03 -7.06
N GLU A 87 -12.65 4.45 -6.94
CA GLU A 87 -12.96 5.83 -6.59
C GLU A 87 -12.79 6.12 -5.08
N THR A 88 -12.42 7.36 -4.74
CA THR A 88 -12.31 7.83 -3.35
C THR A 88 -13.63 7.70 -2.57
N SER A 89 -14.76 7.83 -3.28
CA SER A 89 -16.14 7.55 -2.82
C SER A 89 -16.27 6.14 -2.26
N ASP A 90 -15.89 5.13 -3.04
CA ASP A 90 -15.95 3.71 -2.64
C ASP A 90 -15.07 3.43 -1.42
N VAL A 91 -13.82 3.92 -1.44
CA VAL A 91 -12.86 3.74 -0.33
C VAL A 91 -13.41 4.37 0.95
N MET A 92 -14.01 5.56 0.87
CA MET A 92 -14.62 6.23 2.03
C MET A 92 -15.83 5.46 2.56
N GLN A 93 -16.71 4.97 1.67
CA GLN A 93 -17.88 4.16 2.05
C GLN A 93 -17.46 2.82 2.69
N ARG A 94 -16.49 2.12 2.09
CA ARG A 94 -15.88 0.88 2.61
C ARG A 94 -15.26 1.12 4.01
N CYS A 95 -14.58 2.25 4.22
CA CYS A 95 -14.09 2.68 5.54
C CYS A 95 -15.21 2.94 6.56
N ILE A 96 -16.28 3.64 6.18
CA ILE A 96 -17.43 3.91 7.06
C ILE A 96 -18.11 2.60 7.47
N TYR A 97 -18.27 1.64 6.56
CA TYR A 97 -18.89 0.34 6.87
C TYR A 97 -17.98 -0.57 7.70
N ALA A 98 -16.65 -0.40 7.62
CA ALA A 98 -15.71 -1.06 8.51
C ALA A 98 -15.77 -0.53 9.96
N LEU A 99 -15.94 0.79 10.11
CA LEU A 99 -16.19 1.42 11.42
C LEU A 99 -17.60 1.11 11.95
N TYR A 100 -18.59 0.97 11.06
CA TYR A 100 -20.00 0.85 11.42
C TYR A 100 -20.70 -0.32 10.68
N PRO A 101 -20.53 -1.57 11.16
CA PRO A 101 -21.06 -2.77 10.53
C PRO A 101 -22.58 -2.95 10.74
N ARG A 102 -23.40 -1.98 10.31
CA ARG A 102 -24.86 -2.14 10.17
C ARG A 102 -25.27 -2.82 8.86
N VAL A 103 -24.42 -2.76 7.85
CA VAL A 103 -24.56 -3.44 6.56
C VAL A 103 -23.39 -4.41 6.38
N SER A 104 -23.57 -5.45 5.57
CA SER A 104 -22.48 -6.38 5.24
C SER A 104 -21.49 -5.68 4.31
N PHE A 105 -20.21 -5.74 4.65
CA PHE A 105 -19.16 -5.13 3.84
C PHE A 105 -18.88 -5.98 2.58
N VAL A 106 -19.05 -7.30 2.67
CA VAL A 106 -19.04 -8.20 1.49
C VAL A 106 -20.05 -7.73 0.43
N ASP A 107 -21.29 -7.42 0.82
CA ASP A 107 -22.33 -6.95 -0.10
C ASP A 107 -22.00 -5.59 -0.77
N THR A 108 -21.08 -4.81 -0.18
CA THR A 108 -20.63 -3.50 -0.70
C THR A 108 -19.37 -3.60 -1.55
N VAL A 109 -18.47 -4.53 -1.24
CA VAL A 109 -17.31 -4.85 -2.08
C VAL A 109 -17.75 -5.61 -3.33
N GLY A 110 -18.76 -6.47 -3.20
CA GLY A 110 -19.27 -7.31 -4.27
C GLY A 110 -18.14 -8.15 -4.87
N ASP A 111 -18.08 -8.16 -6.20
CA ASP A 111 -17.02 -8.84 -6.95
C ASP A 111 -15.81 -7.93 -7.30
N ASN A 112 -15.72 -6.72 -6.73
CA ASN A 112 -14.62 -5.78 -6.95
C ASN A 112 -13.77 -5.53 -5.67
N PRO A 113 -12.94 -6.51 -5.23
CA PRO A 113 -12.01 -6.34 -4.11
C PRO A 113 -10.79 -5.51 -4.50
N ASP A 114 -10.40 -4.55 -3.66
CA ASP A 114 -9.32 -3.62 -3.92
C ASP A 114 -8.04 -3.88 -3.11
N LEU A 115 -6.91 -3.44 -3.67
CA LEU A 115 -5.60 -3.37 -3.01
C LEU A 115 -5.23 -1.93 -2.61
N TYR A 116 -5.84 -0.92 -3.24
CA TYR A 116 -5.62 0.50 -2.93
C TYR A 116 -5.94 0.82 -1.46
N GLY A 117 -7.15 0.48 -0.99
CA GLY A 117 -7.59 0.71 0.38
C GLY A 117 -6.66 0.07 1.41
N PRO A 118 -6.43 -1.27 1.38
CA PRO A 118 -5.53 -1.95 2.30
C PRO A 118 -4.13 -1.32 2.39
N PHE A 119 -3.55 -0.94 1.25
CA PHE A 119 -2.23 -0.30 1.21
C PHE A 119 -2.23 1.07 1.90
N TRP A 120 -3.16 1.96 1.55
CA TRP A 120 -3.20 3.32 2.10
C TRP A 120 -3.74 3.39 3.54
N ILE A 121 -4.67 2.51 3.92
CA ILE A 121 -5.16 2.40 5.31
C ILE A 121 -4.03 1.89 6.21
N ALA A 122 -3.30 0.84 5.81
CA ALA A 122 -2.13 0.38 6.56
C ALA A 122 -1.07 1.49 6.66
N SER A 123 -0.73 2.17 5.56
CA SER A 123 0.17 3.33 5.54
C SER A 123 -0.25 4.41 6.54
N THR A 124 -1.54 4.76 6.56
CA THR A 124 -2.10 5.78 7.47
C THR A 124 -1.99 5.34 8.92
N VAL A 125 -2.34 4.09 9.24
CA VAL A 125 -2.21 3.55 10.60
C VAL A 125 -0.75 3.53 11.06
N ILE A 126 0.20 3.16 10.20
CA ILE A 126 1.65 3.19 10.50
C ILE A 126 2.09 4.59 10.91
N LEU A 127 1.76 5.60 10.10
CA LEU A 127 2.13 6.99 10.36
C LEU A 127 1.46 7.54 11.63
N VAL A 128 0.17 7.26 11.84
CA VAL A 128 -0.57 7.78 13.00
C VAL A 128 -0.19 7.06 14.30
N LEU A 129 0.11 5.76 14.29
CA LEU A 129 0.68 5.06 15.46
C LEU A 129 2.04 5.62 15.84
N PHE A 130 2.92 5.79 14.85
CA PHE A 130 4.26 6.34 15.05
C PHE A 130 4.20 7.79 15.58
N PHE A 131 3.41 8.65 14.93
CA PHE A 131 3.21 10.04 15.34
C PHE A 131 2.57 10.13 16.72
N SER A 132 1.55 9.31 17.01
CA SER A 132 0.88 9.29 18.31
C SER A 132 1.85 8.95 19.44
N SER A 133 2.64 7.89 19.28
CA SER A 133 3.61 7.46 20.30
C SER A 133 4.72 8.50 20.49
N THR A 134 5.21 9.08 19.39
CA THR A 134 6.28 10.11 19.41
C THR A 134 5.81 11.40 20.08
N LEU A 135 4.63 11.91 19.70
CA LEU A 135 4.08 13.15 20.26
C LEU A 135 3.73 13.01 21.73
N ALA A 136 3.10 11.89 22.12
CA ALA A 136 2.71 11.67 23.51
C ALA A 136 3.95 11.50 24.42
N GLY A 137 4.96 10.74 23.98
CA GLY A 137 6.24 10.64 24.68
C GLY A 137 6.98 11.98 24.79
N ALA A 138 6.98 12.80 23.72
CA ALA A 138 7.59 14.13 23.75
C ALA A 138 6.89 15.10 24.71
N ILE A 139 5.55 15.06 24.79
CA ILE A 139 4.78 15.82 25.79
C ILE A 139 5.15 15.35 27.21
N ALA A 140 5.19 14.04 27.45
CA ALA A 140 5.51 13.45 28.75
C ALA A 140 6.92 13.85 29.23
N SER A 141 7.94 13.72 28.38
CA SER A 141 9.30 14.16 28.70
C SER A 141 9.38 15.68 28.96
N HIS A 142 8.62 16.49 28.21
CA HIS A 142 8.60 17.94 28.42
C HIS A 142 7.96 18.33 29.77
N VAL A 143 6.88 17.65 30.19
CA VAL A 143 6.26 17.83 31.51
C VAL A 143 7.21 17.37 32.64
N ALA A 144 7.96 16.30 32.43
CA ALA A 144 8.97 15.81 33.38
C ALA A 144 10.29 16.63 33.39
N GLY A 145 10.49 17.54 32.44
CA GLY A 145 11.75 18.29 32.27
C GLY A 145 12.93 17.49 31.70
N VAL A 146 12.70 16.26 31.24
CA VAL A 146 13.71 15.32 30.74
C VAL A 146 13.91 15.49 29.23
N ARG A 147 15.10 15.14 28.70
CA ARG A 147 15.34 15.07 27.26
C ARG A 147 14.56 13.89 26.65
N TYR A 148 13.71 14.18 25.66
CA TYR A 148 13.06 13.14 24.88
C TYR A 148 14.05 12.44 23.94
N GLU A 149 14.23 11.13 24.09
CA GLU A 149 15.00 10.31 23.15
C GLU A 149 14.11 9.80 22.01
N TYR A 150 14.49 10.10 20.77
CA TYR A 150 13.71 9.74 19.59
C TYR A 150 14.06 8.33 19.11
N ASN A 151 13.11 7.41 19.21
CA ASN A 151 13.30 6.01 18.81
C ASN A 151 12.73 5.74 17.39
N PHE A 152 13.61 5.84 16.38
CA PHE A 152 13.30 5.50 14.98
C PHE A 152 12.77 4.06 14.79
N GLY A 153 13.09 3.15 15.70
CA GLY A 153 12.64 1.75 15.67
C GLY A 153 11.11 1.61 15.75
N LEU A 154 10.39 2.57 16.34
CA LEU A 154 8.93 2.54 16.39
C LEU A 154 8.30 2.64 14.99
N LEU A 155 8.89 3.39 14.06
CA LEU A 155 8.36 3.50 12.69
C LEU A 155 8.52 2.15 11.95
N SER A 156 9.69 1.52 12.08
CA SER A 156 9.95 0.19 11.53
C SER A 156 9.08 -0.89 12.18
N ALA A 157 8.85 -0.82 13.49
CA ALA A 157 7.97 -1.73 14.21
C ALA A 157 6.50 -1.57 13.77
N ALA A 158 6.03 -0.33 13.60
CA ALA A 158 4.69 -0.03 13.10
C ALA A 158 4.52 -0.58 11.67
N ALA A 159 5.49 -0.33 10.79
CA ALA A 159 5.47 -0.83 9.41
C ALA A 159 5.46 -2.36 9.35
N ALA A 160 6.34 -3.03 10.09
CA ALA A 160 6.41 -4.49 10.15
C ALA A 160 5.12 -5.10 10.72
N LEU A 161 4.57 -4.53 11.80
CA LEU A 161 3.33 -4.99 12.42
C LEU A 161 2.14 -4.83 11.47
N MET A 162 1.92 -3.62 10.94
CA MET A 162 0.71 -3.31 10.18
C MET A 162 0.71 -3.91 8.79
N TYR A 163 1.82 -3.87 8.04
CA TYR A 163 1.88 -4.56 6.74
C TYR A 163 1.96 -6.08 6.90
N GLY A 164 2.68 -6.59 7.90
CA GLY A 164 2.68 -8.01 8.23
C GLY A 164 1.28 -8.53 8.54
N TYR A 165 0.53 -7.81 9.38
CA TYR A 165 -0.87 -8.12 9.67
C TYR A 165 -1.79 -7.98 8.44
N THR A 166 -1.65 -6.90 7.67
CA THR A 166 -2.54 -6.60 6.52
C THR A 166 -2.37 -7.54 5.35
N PHE A 167 -1.16 -8.05 5.08
CA PHE A 167 -0.90 -8.89 3.91
C PHE A 167 -0.58 -10.35 4.25
N ILE A 168 0.26 -10.63 5.26
CA ILE A 168 0.71 -12.00 5.55
C ILE A 168 -0.43 -12.83 6.19
N VAL A 169 -1.20 -12.25 7.10
CA VAL A 169 -2.28 -12.98 7.80
C VAL A 169 -3.41 -13.39 6.81
N PRO A 170 -3.87 -12.54 5.88
CA PRO A 170 -4.75 -12.97 4.78
C PRO A 170 -4.19 -14.08 3.89
N ILE A 171 -2.90 -14.03 3.54
CA ILE A 171 -2.26 -15.08 2.72
C ILE A 171 -2.29 -16.43 3.47
N LEU A 172 -1.97 -16.43 4.77
CA LEU A 172 -2.03 -17.63 5.62
C LEU A 172 -3.46 -18.15 5.81
N LEU A 173 -4.44 -17.27 6.00
CA LEU A 173 -5.85 -17.61 6.13
C LEU A 173 -6.41 -18.20 4.83
N TRP A 174 -6.13 -17.55 3.69
CA TRP A 174 -6.52 -18.01 2.36
C TRP A 174 -5.87 -19.36 2.00
N GLY A 175 -4.56 -19.51 2.27
CA GLY A 175 -3.85 -20.78 2.07
C GLY A 175 -4.44 -21.92 2.90
N SER A 176 -4.79 -21.64 4.16
CA SER A 176 -5.51 -22.58 5.03
C SER A 176 -6.89 -22.93 4.45
N LEU A 177 -7.64 -21.95 3.97
CA LEU A 177 -8.96 -22.17 3.38
C LEU A 177 -8.90 -23.00 2.09
N LYS A 178 -7.89 -22.79 1.24
CA LYS A 178 -7.67 -23.64 0.05
C LYS A 178 -7.20 -25.04 0.41
N TRP A 179 -6.41 -25.22 1.46
CA TRP A 179 -6.06 -26.54 1.99
C TRP A 179 -7.30 -27.35 2.40
N TYR A 180 -8.28 -26.69 3.04
CA TYR A 180 -9.58 -27.28 3.39
C TYR A 180 -10.64 -27.21 2.28
N ARG A 181 -10.24 -26.97 1.02
CA ARG A 181 -11.11 -26.93 -0.18
C ARG A 181 -12.28 -25.95 -0.12
N SER A 182 -12.12 -24.79 0.53
CA SER A 182 -13.08 -23.70 0.38
C SER A 182 -13.03 -23.12 -1.04
N GLU A 183 -14.07 -23.38 -1.83
CA GLU A 183 -14.16 -22.91 -3.21
C GLU A 183 -14.25 -21.38 -3.26
N HIS A 184 -15.12 -20.79 -2.42
CA HIS A 184 -15.42 -19.36 -2.39
C HIS A 184 -14.28 -18.45 -1.88
N ALA A 185 -13.21 -18.97 -1.27
CA ALA A 185 -12.14 -18.13 -0.72
C ALA A 185 -11.26 -17.49 -1.83
N ARG A 186 -11.43 -16.20 -2.13
CA ARG A 186 -10.48 -15.41 -2.94
C ARG A 186 -9.45 -14.72 -2.03
N LEU A 187 -8.19 -14.66 -2.48
CA LEU A 187 -7.11 -14.04 -1.70
C LEU A 187 -7.34 -12.53 -1.54
N LEU A 188 -7.75 -11.84 -2.61
CA LEU A 188 -7.93 -10.39 -2.59
C LEU A 188 -9.03 -9.97 -1.62
N GLU A 189 -10.18 -10.64 -1.58
CA GLU A 189 -11.23 -10.37 -0.58
C GLU A 189 -10.70 -10.42 0.86
N CYS A 190 -9.83 -11.40 1.17
CA CYS A 190 -9.21 -11.52 2.49
C CYS A 190 -8.25 -10.36 2.77
N VAL A 191 -7.46 -9.92 1.79
CA VAL A 191 -6.55 -8.76 1.91
C VAL A 191 -7.34 -7.45 2.03
N THR A 192 -8.34 -7.24 1.18
CA THR A 192 -9.30 -6.13 1.25
C THR A 192 -9.91 -6.06 2.65
N LEU A 193 -10.52 -7.15 3.12
CA LEU A 193 -11.19 -7.18 4.41
C LEU A 193 -10.23 -6.90 5.59
N TYR A 194 -9.03 -7.48 5.61
CA TYR A 194 -8.05 -7.20 6.66
C TYR A 194 -7.51 -5.78 6.62
N GLY A 195 -7.37 -5.19 5.43
CA GLY A 195 -7.02 -3.78 5.25
C GLY A 195 -8.05 -2.83 5.85
N TYR A 196 -9.31 -2.95 5.44
CA TYR A 196 -10.38 -2.10 5.99
C TYR A 196 -10.69 -2.38 7.46
N ALA A 197 -10.44 -3.59 7.97
CA ALA A 197 -10.51 -3.86 9.41
C ALA A 197 -9.56 -2.98 10.24
N ASN A 198 -8.48 -2.47 9.65
CA ASN A 198 -7.53 -1.60 10.34
C ASN A 198 -7.96 -0.13 10.40
N THR A 199 -9.03 0.28 9.70
CA THR A 199 -9.50 1.68 9.68
C THR A 199 -9.78 2.23 11.09
N ILE A 200 -10.24 1.40 12.03
CA ILE A 200 -10.48 1.80 13.42
C ILE A 200 -9.21 2.19 14.19
N TRP A 201 -8.04 1.69 13.79
CA TRP A 201 -6.78 2.03 14.46
C TRP A 201 -6.36 3.49 14.23
N VAL A 202 -6.84 4.16 13.17
CA VAL A 202 -6.59 5.59 12.92
C VAL A 202 -7.20 6.48 14.03
N PRO A 203 -8.53 6.49 14.28
CA PRO A 203 -9.09 7.27 15.38
C PRO A 203 -8.66 6.76 16.76
N VAL A 204 -8.44 5.45 16.95
CA VAL A 204 -7.96 4.90 18.22
C VAL A 204 -6.55 5.41 18.56
N ALA A 205 -5.65 5.50 17.58
CA ALA A 205 -4.33 6.09 17.78
C ALA A 205 -4.44 7.60 18.09
N LEU A 206 -5.23 8.37 17.33
CA LEU A 206 -5.45 9.80 17.60
C LEU A 206 -6.01 10.08 19.01
N VAL A 207 -6.96 9.27 19.48
CA VAL A 207 -7.48 9.35 20.86
C VAL A 207 -6.40 9.04 21.90
N SER A 208 -5.49 8.12 21.59
CA SER A 208 -4.44 7.65 22.51
C SER A 208 -3.29 8.65 22.72
N ILE A 209 -3.21 9.71 21.89
CA ILE A 209 -2.37 10.89 22.10
C ILE A 209 -2.76 11.63 23.40
N SER A 210 -4.05 11.54 23.80
CA SER A 210 -4.72 12.26 24.90
C SER A 210 -3.84 13.23 25.73
N PRO A 211 -3.98 14.56 25.57
CA PRO A 211 -3.17 15.56 26.29
C PRO A 211 -3.51 15.69 27.79
N ILE A 212 -4.09 14.64 28.38
CA ILE A 212 -4.50 14.50 29.78
C ILE A 212 -3.28 14.55 30.72
N GLU A 213 -2.10 14.17 30.23
CA GLU A 213 -0.85 14.19 31.00
C GLU A 213 -0.33 15.61 31.30
N ILE A 214 -0.74 16.62 30.52
CA ILE A 214 -0.51 18.04 30.82
C ILE A 214 -1.14 18.42 32.19
N PHE A 215 -2.17 17.68 32.61
CA PHE A 215 -2.86 17.86 33.89
C PHE A 215 -2.41 16.87 34.98
N ASN A 216 -1.28 16.16 34.79
CA ASN A 216 -0.75 15.13 35.69
C ASN A 216 -1.67 13.92 35.95
N PHE A 217 -2.76 13.74 35.20
CA PHE A 217 -3.71 12.63 35.40
C PHE A 217 -3.27 11.33 34.69
N GLN A 218 -2.06 10.84 34.98
CA GLN A 218 -1.45 9.67 34.32
C GLN A 218 -2.34 8.42 34.34
N THR A 219 -3.04 8.18 35.46
CA THR A 219 -4.00 7.08 35.60
C THR A 219 -5.17 7.19 34.62
N ILE A 220 -5.67 8.41 34.36
CA ILE A 220 -6.78 8.63 33.44
C ILE A 220 -6.32 8.46 31.99
N ALA A 221 -5.14 8.98 31.63
CA ALA A 221 -4.54 8.76 30.30
C ALA A 221 -4.36 7.25 30.01
N ASN A 222 -3.84 6.49 30.98
CA ASN A 222 -3.72 5.03 30.86
C ASN A 222 -5.07 4.32 30.72
N VAL A 223 -6.11 4.72 31.45
CA VAL A 223 -7.48 4.17 31.30
C VAL A 223 -8.04 4.49 29.91
N VAL A 224 -7.85 5.71 29.40
CA VAL A 224 -8.28 6.09 28.04
C VAL A 224 -7.59 5.25 26.97
N ARG A 225 -6.27 4.99 27.10
CA ARG A 225 -5.51 4.16 26.15
C ARG A 225 -5.89 2.68 26.18
N TRP A 226 -6.22 2.13 27.35
CA TRP A 226 -6.76 0.77 27.43
C TRP A 226 -8.19 0.69 26.88
N ALA A 227 -9.04 1.69 27.15
CA ALA A 227 -10.40 1.75 26.62
C ALA A 227 -10.44 1.93 25.10
N SER A 228 -9.59 2.81 24.54
CA SER A 228 -9.49 3.03 23.09
C SER A 228 -9.03 1.75 22.38
N ALA A 229 -8.01 1.05 22.91
CA ALA A 229 -7.54 -0.22 22.37
C ALA A 229 -8.61 -1.33 22.46
N ALA A 230 -9.37 -1.40 23.55
CA ALA A 230 -10.46 -2.37 23.72
C ALA A 230 -11.64 -2.10 22.77
N VAL A 231 -12.02 -0.83 22.57
CA VAL A 231 -13.03 -0.43 21.58
C VAL A 231 -12.55 -0.71 20.15
N GLY A 232 -11.28 -0.41 19.86
CA GLY A 232 -10.63 -0.72 18.59
C GLY A 232 -10.72 -2.21 18.26
N PHE A 233 -10.23 -3.07 19.17
CA PHE A 233 -10.33 -4.52 19.09
C PHE A 233 -11.78 -5.01 18.91
N ALA A 234 -12.73 -4.47 19.67
CA ALA A 234 -14.12 -4.92 19.61
C ALA A 234 -14.79 -4.63 18.25
N ILE A 235 -14.58 -3.43 17.69
CA ILE A 235 -15.17 -3.03 16.40
C ILE A 235 -14.54 -3.84 15.25
N SER A 236 -13.21 -3.83 15.14
CA SER A 236 -12.46 -4.55 14.10
C SER A 236 -12.69 -6.07 14.15
N THR A 237 -12.70 -6.69 15.33
CA THR A 237 -13.00 -8.12 15.47
C THR A 237 -14.44 -8.44 15.10
N THR A 238 -15.41 -7.60 15.49
CA THR A 238 -16.81 -7.77 15.09
C THR A 238 -16.97 -7.67 13.58
N PHE A 239 -16.27 -6.72 12.94
CA PHE A 239 -16.24 -6.57 11.49
C PHE A 239 -15.60 -7.78 10.79
N LEU A 240 -14.42 -8.23 11.22
CA LEU A 240 -13.74 -9.40 10.66
C LEU A 240 -14.60 -10.66 10.80
N VAL A 241 -15.11 -10.95 12.00
CA VAL A 241 -15.93 -12.14 12.25
C VAL A 241 -17.21 -12.11 11.41
N ARG A 242 -17.91 -10.97 11.31
CA ARG A 242 -19.15 -10.88 10.51
C ARG A 242 -18.93 -11.18 9.03
N ASN A 243 -17.84 -10.68 8.43
CA ASN A 243 -17.60 -10.82 7.00
C ASN A 243 -16.84 -12.13 6.66
N LEU A 244 -16.04 -12.68 7.58
CA LEU A 244 -15.39 -14.00 7.39
C LEU A 244 -16.33 -15.16 7.67
N TYR A 245 -17.30 -15.04 8.60
CA TYR A 245 -18.15 -16.16 9.00
C TYR A 245 -18.83 -16.89 7.82
N PRO A 246 -19.42 -16.21 6.80
CA PRO A 246 -19.97 -16.89 5.63
C PRO A 246 -18.93 -17.71 4.85
N VAL A 247 -17.74 -17.15 4.64
CA VAL A 247 -16.63 -17.80 3.93
C VAL A 247 -16.12 -19.02 4.72
N LEU A 248 -15.89 -18.87 6.03
CA LEU A 248 -15.40 -19.94 6.90
C LEU A 248 -16.43 -21.07 7.05
N ASN A 249 -17.73 -20.74 7.08
CA ASN A 249 -18.83 -21.70 7.18
C ASN A 249 -19.08 -22.49 5.87
N SER A 250 -18.31 -22.26 4.80
CA SER A 250 -18.21 -23.17 3.65
C SER A 250 -17.36 -24.43 3.93
N THR A 251 -16.63 -24.48 5.06
CA THR A 251 -15.78 -25.60 5.47
C THR A 251 -16.43 -26.47 6.55
N GLU A 252 -15.80 -27.60 6.93
CA GLU A 252 -16.29 -28.43 8.04
C GLU A 252 -16.49 -27.58 9.31
N ALA A 253 -17.62 -27.77 10.01
CA ALA A 253 -17.98 -27.02 11.21
C ALA A 253 -16.92 -27.01 12.32
N LYS A 254 -16.04 -28.03 12.40
CA LYS A 254 -14.87 -28.01 13.31
C LYS A 254 -13.80 -27.02 12.83
N THR A 255 -13.39 -27.13 11.57
CA THR A 255 -12.41 -26.27 10.90
C THR A 255 -12.85 -24.81 10.93
N SER A 256 -14.10 -24.52 10.57
CA SER A 256 -14.69 -23.16 10.63
C SER A 256 -14.54 -22.54 12.04
N ARG A 257 -14.88 -23.29 13.10
CA ARG A 257 -14.73 -22.82 14.50
C ARG A 257 -13.27 -22.60 14.89
N ILE A 258 -12.36 -23.49 14.49
CA ILE A 258 -10.93 -23.35 14.77
C ILE A 258 -10.36 -22.11 14.07
N LEU A 259 -10.69 -21.89 12.79
CA LEU A 259 -10.26 -20.71 12.04
C LEU A 259 -10.82 -19.41 12.64
N LEU A 260 -12.09 -19.39 13.04
CA LEU A 260 -12.68 -18.25 13.76
C LEU A 260 -11.93 -17.92 15.06
N ILE A 261 -11.60 -18.94 15.87
CA ILE A 261 -10.83 -18.76 17.11
C ILE A 261 -9.42 -18.22 16.80
N VAL A 262 -8.73 -18.77 15.80
CA VAL A 262 -7.40 -18.31 15.38
C VAL A 262 -7.44 -16.86 14.88
N VAL A 263 -8.46 -16.46 14.12
CA VAL A 263 -8.65 -15.07 13.65
C VAL A 263 -8.86 -14.12 14.83
N VAL A 264 -9.74 -14.47 15.78
CA VAL A 264 -10.03 -13.64 16.97
C VAL A 264 -8.78 -13.50 17.86
N LEU A 265 -8.04 -14.60 18.09
CA LEU A 265 -6.81 -14.57 18.88
C LEU A 265 -5.67 -13.81 18.17
N GLY A 266 -5.55 -13.94 16.84
CA GLY A 266 -4.60 -13.17 16.04
C GLY A 266 -4.90 -11.66 16.06
N HIS A 267 -6.18 -11.28 16.00
CA HIS A 267 -6.57 -9.87 16.13
C HIS A 267 -6.41 -9.34 17.56
N MET A 268 -6.61 -10.20 18.58
CA MET A 268 -6.32 -9.87 19.97
C MET A 268 -4.82 -9.63 20.18
N ALA A 269 -3.96 -10.46 19.57
CA ALA A 269 -2.52 -10.27 19.59
C ALA A 269 -2.11 -8.95 18.92
N LEU A 270 -2.68 -8.58 17.77
CA LEU A 270 -2.48 -7.27 17.15
C LEU A 270 -2.85 -6.14 18.13
N ALA A 271 -4.04 -6.17 18.71
CA ALA A 271 -4.51 -5.15 19.64
C ALA A 271 -3.61 -5.01 20.88
N PHE A 272 -3.12 -6.14 21.43
CA PHE A 272 -2.16 -6.14 22.53
C PHE A 272 -0.81 -5.54 22.12
N VAL A 273 -0.24 -5.92 20.97
CA VAL A 273 1.03 -5.34 20.50
C VAL A 273 0.88 -3.85 20.21
N VAL A 274 -0.21 -3.41 19.58
CA VAL A 274 -0.50 -1.98 19.35
C VAL A 274 -0.52 -1.21 20.69
N LYS A 275 -1.25 -1.73 21.67
CA LYS A 275 -1.37 -1.12 23.01
C LYS A 275 -0.06 -1.15 23.80
N LEU A 276 0.79 -2.17 23.63
CA LEU A 276 2.03 -2.35 24.38
C LEU A 276 3.24 -1.66 23.76
N VAL A 277 3.25 -1.44 22.44
CA VAL A 277 4.39 -0.83 21.73
C VAL A 277 4.19 0.67 21.46
N PHE A 278 2.96 1.14 21.21
CA PHE A 278 2.70 2.54 20.83
C PHE A 278 1.91 3.33 21.88
N PHE A 279 1.10 2.66 22.72
CA PHE A 279 0.27 3.31 23.74
C PHE A 279 0.78 3.09 25.17
N ALA A 280 1.94 2.44 25.33
CA ALA A 280 2.65 2.34 26.59
C ALA A 280 4.02 3.00 26.43
N TYR A 281 4.23 4.11 27.13
CA TYR A 281 5.54 4.69 27.37
C TYR A 281 5.75 4.84 28.87
N SER A 282 6.94 4.49 29.34
CA SER A 282 7.41 4.82 30.67
C SER A 282 8.23 6.10 30.59
N ILE A 283 8.11 6.95 31.60
CA ILE A 283 9.16 7.92 31.91
C ILE A 283 10.12 7.15 32.83
N ASP A 284 11.30 6.77 32.31
CA ASP A 284 12.31 6.08 33.10
C ASP A 284 13.01 7.10 34.01
N ASP A 285 12.52 7.20 35.25
CA ASP A 285 12.96 8.12 36.31
C ASP A 285 14.32 7.69 36.93
N ASN A 286 15.27 7.32 36.06
CA ASN A 286 16.55 6.67 36.41
C ASN A 286 17.77 7.62 36.28
N SER A 287 17.57 8.93 36.28
CA SER A 287 18.66 9.92 36.36
C SER A 287 18.88 10.38 37.81
N ASN A 288 19.77 9.67 38.53
CA ASN A 288 20.46 10.21 39.70
C ASN A 288 21.66 11.07 39.27
#